data_AF-A0A9D4GRL2-F1
#
_entry.id   AF-A0A9D4GRL2-F1
#
_cell.length_a   1.000
_cell.length_b   1.000
_cell.length_c   1.000
_cell.angle_alpha   90.00
_cell.angle_beta   90.00
_cell.angle_gamma   90.00
#
_symmetry.space_group_name_H-M   'P 1'
#
loop_
_entity.id
_entity.type
_entity.pdbx_description
1 polymer ?
#
loop_
_entity_poly.entity_id
_entity_poly.type
_entity_poly.pdbx_seq_one_letter_code
_entity_poly.pdbx_strand_id
1 'polypeptide(L)' 'MLQIDSEGRRKMATLVQTRDGVAYPMSVCYSSTTSSIIVGELMNNNILVFRVESCEHLYNGC' A
#
# COMPACT_ATOMS: atom_id res chain seq x y z
N MET A 1 10.59 -3.81 -3.06
CA MET A 1 10.54 -5.25 -2.72
C MET A 1 9.73 -5.93 -3.80
N LEU A 2 10.26 -6.93 -4.51
CA LEU A 2 9.54 -7.61 -5.59
C LEU A 2 8.78 -8.79 -4.96
N GLN A 3 7.44 -8.79 -5.03
CA GLN A 3 6.65 -9.98 -4.69
C GLN A 3 6.22 -10.67 -5.98
N ILE A 4 6.51 -11.96 -6.08
CA ILE A 4 6.09 -12.81 -7.19
C ILE A 4 5.04 -13.77 -6.61
N ASP A 5 3.87 -13.87 -7.24
CA ASP A 5 2.83 -14.80 -6.80
C ASP A 5 3.09 -16.24 -7.31
N SER A 6 2.27 -17.20 -6.86
CA SER A 6 2.39 -18.62 -7.21
C SER A 6 2.22 -18.93 -8.71
N GLU A 7 1.77 -17.95 -9.49
CA GLU A 7 1.58 -18.04 -10.94
C GLU A 7 2.75 -17.36 -11.69
N GLY A 8 3.78 -16.90 -10.97
CA GLY A 8 4.95 -16.24 -11.54
C GLY A 8 4.71 -14.80 -11.97
N ARG A 9 3.55 -14.21 -11.65
CA ARG A 9 3.29 -12.80 -11.97
C ARG A 9 4.05 -11.92 -11.00
N ARG A 10 4.73 -10.91 -11.55
CA ARG A 10 5.35 -9.85 -10.75
C ARG A 10 4.23 -8.97 -10.22
N LYS A 11 3.86 -9.16 -8.95
CA LYS A 11 3.06 -8.16 -8.24
C LYS A 11 4.00 -7.00 -7.95
N MET A 12 3.86 -5.94 -8.73
CA MET A 12 4.60 -4.71 -8.50
C MET A 12 4.12 -4.16 -7.16
N ALA A 13 4.87 -4.43 -6.09
CA ALA A 13 4.61 -3.85 -4.80
C ALA A 13 5.05 -2.39 -4.87
N THR A 14 4.09 -1.51 -5.18
CA THR A 14 4.29 -0.07 -5.08
C THR A 14 4.59 0.24 -3.63
N LEU A 15 5.80 0.73 -3.37
CA LEU A 15 6.15 1.25 -2.06
C LEU A 15 5.35 2.53 -1.87
N VAL A 16 4.36 2.51 -0.97
CA VAL A 16 3.58 3.72 -0.70
C VAL A 16 4.39 4.60 0.24
N GLN A 17 5.01 5.64 -0.32
CA GLN A 17 5.56 6.75 0.45
C GLN A 17 4.53 7.87 0.45
N THR A 18 3.97 8.16 1.63
CA THR A 18 3.34 9.46 1.85
C THR A 18 4.41 10.54 1.71
N ARG A 19 4.03 11.73 1.25
CA ARG A 19 4.94 12.88 1.07
C ARG A 19 5.75 13.17 2.34
N ASP A 20 5.15 12.92 3.50
CA ASP A 20 5.74 13.17 4.82
C ASP A 20 6.11 11.87 5.58
N GLY A 21 5.99 10.70 4.94
CA GLY A 21 6.20 9.40 5.58
C GLY A 21 5.12 9.03 6.60
N VAL A 22 5.33 7.92 7.32
CA VAL A 22 4.48 7.48 8.45
C VAL A 22 5.35 7.53 9.70
N ALA A 23 5.02 8.41 10.65
CA ALA A 23 5.83 8.63 11.84
C ALA A 23 5.21 7.97 13.07
N TYR A 24 5.91 7.00 13.68
CA TYR A 24 5.41 6.27 14.86
C TYR A 24 4.04 5.58 14.62
N PRO A 25 3.97 4.62 13.67
CA PRO A 25 2.77 3.83 13.48
C PRO A 25 2.49 2.98 14.72
N MET A 26 1.29 3.10 15.28
CA MET A 26 0.87 2.36 16.47
C MET A 26 -0.01 1.16 16.13
N SER A 27 -0.70 1.22 14.99
CA SER A 27 -1.59 0.15 14.55
C SER A 27 -1.66 0.08 13.04
N VAL A 28 -1.85 -1.15 12.54
CA VAL A 28 -2.08 -1.44 11.13
C VAL A 28 -3.21 -2.46 11.05
N CYS A 29 -4.20 -2.22 10.21
CA CYS A 29 -5.20 -3.22 9.86
C CYS A 29 -5.46 -3.26 8.36
N TYR A 30 -5.86 -4.43 7.87
CA TYR A 30 -6.25 -4.64 6.49
C TYR A 30 -7.77 -4.84 6.43
N SER A 31 -8.43 -4.08 5.57
CA SER A 31 -9.84 -4.23 5.24
C SER A 31 -9.95 -4.87 3.87
N SER A 32 -10.40 -6.13 3.83
CA SER A 32 -10.64 -6.87 2.58
C SER A 32 -11.84 -6.32 1.81
N THR A 33 -12.86 -5.81 2.50
CA THR A 33 -14.06 -5.19 1.89
C THR A 33 -13.71 -3.98 1.03
N THR A 34 -12.70 -3.21 1.44
CA THR A 34 -12.29 -1.98 0.74
C THR A 34 -10.92 -2.09 0.11
N SER A 35 -10.31 -3.29 0.11
CA SER A 35 -8.92 -3.53 -0.32
C SER A 35 -7.97 -2.44 0.19
N SER A 36 -8.07 -2.08 1.47
CA SER A 36 -7.33 -0.95 2.04
C SER A 36 -6.49 -1.36 3.23
N ILE A 37 -5.33 -0.73 3.38
CA ILE A 37 -4.51 -0.76 4.58
C ILE A 37 -4.77 0.53 5.35
N ILE A 38 -5.15 0.42 6.61
CA ILE A 38 -5.40 1.56 7.50
C ILE A 38 -4.28 1.58 8.54
N VAL A 39 -3.67 2.74 8.73
CA VAL A 39 -2.57 2.93 9.67
C VAL A 39 -2.92 4.03 10.66
N GLY A 40 -2.87 3.71 11.95
CA GLY A 40 -2.96 4.68 13.03
C GLY A 40 -1.59 5.28 13.31
N GLU A 41 -1.46 6.59 13.16
CA GLU A 41 -0.22 7.32 13.30
C GLU A 41 -0.26 8.21 14.55
N LEU A 42 0.66 8.01 15.50
CA LEU A 42 0.64 8.73 16.77
C LEU A 42 1.20 10.15 16.64
N MET A 43 2.30 10.34 15.92
CA MET A 43 3.05 11.59 16.00
C MET A 43 2.26 12.78 15.46
N ASN A 44 1.54 12.59 14.35
CA ASN A 44 0.66 13.59 13.76
C ASN A 44 -0.82 13.38 14.12
N ASN A 45 -1.15 12.40 14.99
CA ASN A 45 -2.53 12.01 15.33
C ASN A 45 -3.42 11.73 14.10
N ASN A 46 -2.86 11.07 13.08
CA ASN A 46 -3.53 10.84 11.80
C ASN A 46 -4.01 9.40 11.65
N ILE A 47 -5.04 9.22 10.82
CA ILE A 47 -5.42 7.93 10.25
C ILE A 47 -5.10 7.97 8.77
N LEU A 48 -4.17 7.13 8.33
CA LEU A 48 -3.77 7.02 6.93
C LEU A 48 -4.48 5.83 6.29
N VAL A 49 -5.06 6.02 5.11
CA VAL A 49 -5.76 4.97 4.36
C VAL A 49 -5.11 4.79 3.00
N PHE A 50 -4.54 3.61 2.79
CA PHE A 50 -3.90 3.22 1.54
C PHE A 50 -4.79 2.24 0.80
N ARG A 51 -5.37 2.65 -0.33
CA ARG A 51 -6.11 1.75 -1.20
C ARG A 51 -5.14 0.94 -2.04
N VAL A 52 -5.32 -0.38 -2.02
CA VAL A 52 -4.61 -1.32 -2.87
C VAL A 52 -5.43 -1.47 -4.14
N GLU A 53 -5.06 -0.72 -5.18
CA GLU A 53 -5.62 -0.90 -6.52
C GLU A 53 -4.73 -1.87 -7.30
N SER A 54 -5.34 -2.83 -7.99
CA SER A 54 -4.63 -3.67 -8.94
C SER A 54 -4.17 -2.80 -10.10
N CYS A 55 -2.86 -2.70 -10.29
CA CYS A 55 -2.31 -1.98 -11.44
C CYS A 55 -2.52 -2.84 -12.70
N GLU A 56 -3.66 -2.69 -13.37
CA GLU A 56 -3.99 -3.46 -14.58
C GLU A 56 -3.62 -2.76 -15.90
N HIS A 57 -3.00 -1.57 -15.90
CA HIS A 57 -2.86 -0.77 -17.13
C HIS A 57 -1.54 -0.01 -17.37
N LEU A 58 -0.41 -0.36 -16.74
CA LEU A 58 0.88 0.31 -17.02
C LEU A 58 1.89 -0.54 -17.82
N TYR A 59 1.42 -1.18 -18.90
CA TYR A 59 2.27 -1.62 -20.01
C TYR A 59 1.84 -0.92 -21.31
N ASN A 60 1.99 0.40 -21.37
CA ASN A 60 2.13 1.12 -22.63
C ASN A 60 3.54 1.71 -22.66
N GLY A 61 4.31 1.26 -23.65
CA GLY A 61 5.77 1.25 -23.70
C GLY A 61 6.49 2.57 -23.44
N CYS A 62 7.65 2.43 -22.81
CA CYS A 62 8.85 3.20 -23.08
C CYS A 62 9.88 2.25 -23.72
#